data_AF-A0A838MWQ7-F1
#
_entry.id   AF-A0A838MWQ7-F1
#
_cell.length_a   1.000
_cell.length_b   1.000
_cell.length_c   1.000
_cell.angle_alpha   90.00
_cell.angle_beta   90.00
_cell.angle_gamma   90.00
#
_symmetry.space_group_name_H-M   'P 1'
#
loop_
_entity.id
_entity.type
_entity.pdbx_description
1 polymer ?
#
loop_
_entity_poly.entity_id
_entity_poly.type
_entity_poly.pdbx_seq_one_letter_code
_entity_poly.pdbx_strand_id
1 'polypeptide(L)'
;MTEQTASRLSCAAQRSWQSKALLLCVLLCSMFGETRALAQPGAAAPSQLVFVAIAPQDITQAQADLYERWRANIRANQPVAYAAGREYLAQYPNNEYAAYVKKWVDDYERAARRLQFQKLLIKDKQFAAAFNAGKEVLADDPGNLKTLLGLAYAGYFAQTAGDSEMNAETRGYAINALDQLDAGNKPSDWQPFKSREDALGYLHFIAGDLVLRDTPADALSSFLKALQYDGSIKTYPVIYARLAGVYTINEYEPLAKDFAARYSGKEITPESQAALDKIYGVVDKIIDAYARAVALSGDEPQYTSVRSRWLEQLTGFYKTRHNNTTDGLDALLAGVTAKPLP
;
A
#
# COMPACT_ATOMS: atom_id res chain seq x y z
N MET A 1 5.71 42.40 9.91
CA MET A 1 5.37 41.12 10.56
C MET A 1 6.66 40.33 10.70
N THR A 2 7.10 40.12 11.94
CA THR A 2 8.48 39.87 12.35
C THR A 2 8.78 38.37 12.57
N GLU A 3 10.05 37.99 12.34
CA GLU A 3 10.67 36.64 12.42
C GLU A 3 10.44 35.85 13.72
N GLN A 4 9.77 36.42 14.73
CA GLN A 4 9.46 35.74 15.99
C GLN A 4 8.33 34.70 15.91
N THR A 5 7.54 34.68 14.83
CA THR A 5 6.44 33.71 14.65
C THR A 5 6.88 32.40 14.00
N ALA A 6 7.97 32.38 13.24
CA ALA A 6 8.47 31.16 12.58
C ALA A 6 9.17 30.18 13.56
N SER A 7 9.84 30.70 14.59
CA SER A 7 10.55 29.87 15.58
C SER A 7 9.61 29.10 16.53
N ARG A 8 8.41 29.64 16.79
CA ARG A 8 7.42 29.00 17.68
C ARG A 8 6.69 27.81 17.03
N LEU A 9 6.61 27.75 15.70
CA LEU A 9 5.97 26.64 14.99
C LEU A 9 6.89 25.40 14.88
N SER A 10 8.21 25.58 14.87
CA SER A 10 9.20 24.49 14.86
C SER A 10 9.23 23.71 16.19
N CYS A 11 9.07 24.40 17.32
CA CYS A 11 9.14 23.78 18.65
C CYS A 11 7.88 22.94 19.00
N ALA A 12 6.72 23.28 18.43
CA ALA A 12 5.47 22.54 18.62
C ALA A 12 5.44 21.22 17.81
N ALA A 13 6.02 21.19 16.61
CA ALA A 13 6.10 19.99 15.78
C ALA A 13 7.04 18.92 16.40
N GLN A 14 8.15 19.36 17.02
CA GLN A 14 9.17 18.48 17.60
C GLN A 14 8.73 17.81 18.91
N ARG A 15 7.83 18.44 19.68
CA ARG A 15 7.25 17.84 20.91
C ARG A 15 6.21 16.75 20.62
N SER A 16 5.56 16.76 19.45
CA SER A 16 4.58 15.72 19.08
C SER A 16 5.22 14.36 18.72
N TRP A 17 6.51 14.35 18.35
CA TRP A 17 7.25 13.13 18.05
C TRP A 17 7.68 12.37 19.31
N GLN A 18 7.94 13.07 20.41
CA GLN A 18 8.31 12.42 21.68
C GLN A 18 7.11 11.78 22.39
N SER A 19 5.91 12.32 22.23
CA SER A 19 4.69 11.77 22.84
C SER A 19 4.20 10.48 22.14
N LYS A 20 4.51 10.28 20.85
CA LYS A 20 4.15 9.06 20.11
C LYS A 20 5.12 7.90 20.34
N ALA A 21 6.37 8.20 20.70
CA ALA A 21 7.33 7.18 21.14
C ALA A 21 6.93 6.56 22.51
N LEU A 22 6.21 7.30 23.36
CA LEU A 22 5.70 6.78 24.63
C LEU A 22 4.51 5.82 24.47
N LEU A 23 3.73 5.90 23.37
CA LEU A 23 2.57 5.01 23.18
C LEU A 23 2.96 3.60 22.71
N LEU A 24 4.17 3.43 22.17
CA LEU A 24 4.71 2.10 21.85
C LEU A 24 5.16 1.32 23.09
N CYS A 25 5.31 1.99 24.25
CA CYS A 25 5.69 1.36 25.53
C CYS A 25 4.54 0.62 26.24
N VAL A 26 3.28 0.79 25.84
CA VAL A 26 2.13 0.26 26.60
C VAL A 26 1.62 -1.08 26.05
N LEU A 27 1.91 -1.44 24.79
CA LEU A 27 1.35 -2.63 24.14
C LEU A 27 2.10 -3.95 24.41
N LEU A 28 3.23 -3.93 25.13
CA LEU A 28 3.97 -5.14 25.54
C LEU A 28 3.62 -5.64 26.96
N CYS A 29 2.65 -5.02 27.65
CA CYS A 29 2.35 -5.28 29.07
C CYS A 29 1.22 -6.28 29.36
N SER A 30 0.63 -6.98 28.38
CA SER A 30 -0.63 -7.74 28.61
C SER A 30 -0.55 -9.27 28.56
N MET A 31 0.63 -9.89 28.47
CA MET A 31 0.75 -11.35 28.25
C MET A 31 1.35 -12.13 29.43
N PHE A 32 0.99 -11.80 30.68
CA PHE A 32 1.20 -12.71 31.82
C PHE A 32 0.09 -12.52 32.87
N GLY A 33 -0.95 -13.33 32.79
CA GLY A 33 -1.97 -13.44 33.82
C GLY A 33 -2.91 -14.59 33.54
N GLU A 34 -2.70 -15.72 34.22
CA GLU A 34 -3.77 -16.63 34.70
C GLU A 34 -3.15 -17.81 35.47
N THR A 35 -3.15 -17.73 36.80
CA THR A 35 -2.95 -18.88 37.69
C THR A 35 -4.33 -19.43 38.06
N ARG A 36 -4.66 -20.64 37.59
CA ARG A 36 -5.77 -21.44 38.13
C ARG A 36 -5.27 -22.29 39.29
N ALA A 37 -5.91 -22.13 40.45
CA ALA A 37 -5.76 -22.99 41.61
C ALA A 37 -6.62 -24.25 41.44
N LEU A 38 -6.03 -25.42 41.63
CA LEU A 38 -6.75 -26.66 41.96
C LEU A 38 -6.00 -27.39 43.09
N ALA A 39 -6.80 -27.93 44.00
CA ALA A 39 -6.43 -28.49 45.29
C ALA A 39 -5.67 -29.83 45.21
N GLN A 40 -4.84 -30.08 46.23
CA GLN A 40 -4.15 -31.34 46.51
C GLN A 40 -5.12 -32.46 46.95
N PRO A 41 -4.72 -33.72 46.77
CA PRO A 41 -4.46 -34.54 47.97
C PRO A 41 -3.23 -35.45 47.84
N GLY A 42 -2.63 -35.77 49.00
CA GLY A 42 -1.83 -36.99 49.19
C GLY A 42 -0.33 -36.77 49.39
N ALA A 43 0.06 -36.63 50.65
CA ALA A 43 1.45 -36.62 51.09
C ALA A 43 2.12 -38.00 50.87
N ALA A 44 3.23 -38.01 50.13
CA ALA A 44 4.25 -39.06 50.16
C ALA A 44 5.60 -38.39 50.46
N ALA A 45 6.38 -39.03 51.34
CA ALA A 45 7.63 -38.50 51.90
C ALA A 45 8.64 -38.08 50.81
N PRO A 46 9.37 -36.96 51.00
CA PRO A 46 10.32 -36.51 50.00
C PRO A 46 11.56 -37.39 50.00
N SER A 47 11.70 -38.22 48.96
CA SER A 47 13.01 -38.68 48.51
C SER A 47 13.87 -37.45 48.22
N GLN A 48 14.97 -37.31 48.94
CA GLN A 48 15.94 -36.23 48.73
C GLN A 48 16.50 -36.33 47.32
N LEU A 49 15.91 -35.56 46.40
CA LEU A 49 16.53 -35.22 45.12
C LEU A 49 17.78 -34.41 45.46
N VAL A 50 18.94 -35.02 45.28
CA VAL A 50 20.21 -34.32 45.23
C VAL A 50 20.14 -33.41 44.01
N PHE A 51 19.74 -32.15 44.24
CA PHE A 51 20.05 -31.07 43.31
C PHE A 51 21.56 -30.94 43.30
N VAL A 52 22.20 -31.49 42.28
CA VAL A 52 23.51 -30.98 41.88
C VAL A 52 23.26 -29.54 41.48
N ALA A 53 23.57 -28.60 42.37
CA ALA A 53 23.68 -27.21 42.03
C ALA A 53 24.73 -27.11 40.92
N ILE A 54 24.29 -26.88 39.69
CA ILE A 54 25.17 -26.38 38.65
C ILE A 54 25.57 -25.00 39.17
N ALA A 55 26.81 -24.86 39.64
CA ALA A 55 27.33 -23.58 40.09
C ALA A 55 27.12 -22.55 38.96
N PRO A 56 26.66 -21.32 39.25
CA PRO A 56 26.70 -20.25 38.26
C PRO A 56 28.14 -20.18 37.76
N GLN A 57 28.35 -20.28 36.45
CA GLN A 57 29.67 -20.00 35.90
C GLN A 57 30.02 -18.57 36.31
N ASP A 58 31.16 -18.39 36.97
CA ASP A 58 31.66 -17.06 37.34
C ASP A 58 31.79 -16.23 36.06
N ILE A 59 30.82 -15.35 35.82
CA ILE A 59 30.88 -14.41 34.72
C ILE A 59 32.04 -13.46 34.97
N THR A 60 32.84 -13.19 33.95
CA THR A 60 33.95 -12.24 34.11
C THR A 60 33.41 -10.84 34.40
N GLN A 61 34.20 -9.99 35.06
CA GLN A 61 33.81 -8.59 35.27
C GLN A 61 33.47 -7.88 33.95
N ALA A 62 34.23 -8.16 32.89
CA ALA A 62 33.98 -7.62 31.55
C ALA A 62 32.62 -8.07 30.99
N GLN A 63 32.24 -9.33 31.22
CA GLN A 63 30.92 -9.85 30.84
C GLN A 63 29.80 -9.17 31.64
N ALA A 64 29.98 -9.02 32.96
CA ALA A 64 29.03 -8.32 33.82
C ALA A 64 28.84 -6.85 33.39
N ASP A 65 29.93 -6.13 33.10
CA ASP A 65 29.91 -4.73 32.70
C ASP A 65 29.17 -4.51 31.37
N LEU A 66 29.40 -5.39 30.38
CA LEU A 66 28.70 -5.31 29.10
C LEU A 66 27.21 -5.63 29.24
N TYR A 67 26.88 -6.62 30.07
CA TYR A 67 25.48 -6.96 30.35
C TYR A 67 24.76 -5.83 31.10
N GLU A 68 25.38 -5.22 32.11
CA GLU A 68 24.83 -4.07 32.82
C GLU A 68 24.67 -2.86 31.90
N ARG A 69 25.64 -2.60 31.01
CA ARG A 69 25.52 -1.52 30.02
C ARG A 69 24.33 -1.74 29.10
N TRP A 70 24.12 -2.96 28.60
CA TRP A 70 22.93 -3.30 27.84
C TRP A 70 21.66 -3.08 28.69
N ARG A 71 21.57 -3.73 29.84
CA ARG A 71 20.39 -3.75 30.74
C ARG A 71 19.97 -2.36 31.20
N ALA A 72 20.92 -1.52 31.61
CA ALA A 72 20.66 -0.16 32.07
C ALA A 72 20.09 0.74 30.95
N ASN A 73 20.36 0.41 29.69
CA ASN A 73 20.02 1.26 28.54
C ASN A 73 18.83 0.73 27.72
N ILE A 74 18.35 -0.51 27.91
CA ILE A 74 17.29 -1.12 27.09
C ILE A 74 15.98 -0.29 27.02
N ARG A 75 15.74 0.59 28.00
CA ARG A 75 14.60 1.52 28.02
C ARG A 75 15.00 2.97 27.74
N ALA A 76 16.06 3.44 28.37
CA ALA A 76 16.42 4.86 28.38
C ALA A 76 17.21 5.31 27.15
N ASN A 77 18.06 4.43 26.59
CA ASN A 77 18.94 4.75 25.48
C ASN A 77 19.17 3.50 24.61
N GLN A 78 18.14 3.15 23.84
CA GLN A 78 18.14 1.93 23.02
C GLN A 78 19.33 1.83 22.05
N PRO A 79 19.83 2.91 21.42
CA PRO A 79 21.06 2.83 20.61
C PRO A 79 22.28 2.35 21.39
N VAL A 80 22.45 2.81 22.63
CA VAL A 80 23.54 2.35 23.52
C VAL A 80 23.34 0.90 23.92
N ALA A 81 22.10 0.50 24.25
CA ALA A 81 21.79 -0.90 24.53
C ALA A 81 22.07 -1.79 23.32
N TYR A 82 21.71 -1.36 22.11
CA TYR A 82 21.98 -2.11 20.88
C TYR A 82 23.48 -2.31 20.63
N ALA A 83 24.29 -1.25 20.74
CA ALA A 83 25.74 -1.37 20.61
C ALA A 83 26.32 -2.35 21.64
N ALA A 84 25.93 -2.20 22.92
CA ALA A 84 26.39 -3.09 23.99
C ALA A 84 25.93 -4.54 23.81
N GLY A 85 24.69 -4.75 23.35
CA GLY A 85 24.15 -6.08 23.09
C GLY A 85 24.85 -6.78 21.92
N ARG A 86 25.13 -6.06 20.83
CA ARG A 86 25.92 -6.59 19.71
C ARG A 86 27.34 -6.96 20.15
N GLU A 87 27.98 -6.10 20.95
CA GLU A 87 29.31 -6.37 21.52
C GLU A 87 29.28 -7.60 22.44
N TYR A 88 28.26 -7.71 23.30
CA TYR A 88 28.06 -8.86 24.19
C TYR A 88 27.93 -10.16 23.42
N LEU A 89 27.09 -10.20 22.39
CA LEU A 89 26.87 -11.41 21.58
C LEU A 89 28.10 -11.81 20.77
N ALA A 90 28.93 -10.85 20.37
CA ALA A 90 30.19 -11.15 19.69
C ALA A 90 31.21 -11.82 20.61
N GLN A 91 31.26 -11.42 21.90
CA GLN A 91 32.21 -11.94 22.87
C GLN A 91 31.71 -13.18 23.62
N TYR A 92 30.40 -13.27 23.89
CA TYR A 92 29.79 -14.29 24.74
C TYR A 92 28.54 -14.92 24.10
N PRO A 93 28.65 -15.55 22.90
CA PRO A 93 27.48 -16.02 22.15
C PRO A 93 26.71 -17.19 22.80
N ASN A 94 27.34 -17.96 23.70
CA ASN A 94 26.84 -19.25 24.17
C ASN A 94 26.54 -19.30 25.69
N ASN A 95 26.38 -18.16 26.37
CA ASN A 95 26.09 -18.13 27.80
C ASN A 95 24.58 -18.02 28.11
N GLU A 96 24.23 -18.11 29.40
CA GLU A 96 22.84 -18.06 29.87
C GLU A 96 22.11 -16.75 29.55
N TYR A 97 22.84 -15.63 29.39
CA TYR A 97 22.27 -14.32 29.08
C TYR A 97 22.18 -14.04 27.58
N ALA A 98 22.97 -14.74 26.76
CA ALA A 98 23.09 -14.51 25.32
C ALA A 98 21.73 -14.65 24.62
N ALA A 99 20.90 -15.60 25.05
CA ALA A 99 19.54 -15.77 24.50
C ALA A 99 18.67 -14.51 24.71
N TYR A 100 18.73 -13.90 25.89
CA TYR A 100 17.96 -12.69 26.21
C TYR A 100 18.47 -11.47 25.43
N VAL A 101 19.80 -11.29 25.40
CA VAL A 101 20.43 -10.20 24.66
C VAL A 101 20.14 -10.33 23.17
N LYS A 102 20.27 -11.55 22.62
CA LYS A 102 19.98 -11.85 21.21
C LYS A 102 18.54 -11.51 20.87
N LYS A 103 17.58 -11.98 21.66
CA LYS A 103 16.16 -11.69 21.41
C LYS A 103 15.91 -10.18 21.35
N TRP A 104 16.45 -9.42 22.29
CA TRP A 104 16.27 -7.96 22.32
C TRP A 104 16.95 -7.27 21.13
N VAL A 105 18.17 -7.68 20.77
CA VAL A 105 18.90 -7.16 19.60
C VAL A 105 18.11 -7.44 18.32
N ASP A 106 17.62 -8.67 18.14
CA ASP A 106 16.80 -9.03 16.99
C ASP A 106 15.49 -8.22 16.94
N ASP A 107 14.83 -8.02 18.08
CA ASP A 107 13.61 -7.19 18.20
C ASP A 107 13.89 -5.73 17.81
N TYR A 108 15.02 -5.17 18.26
CA TYR A 108 15.47 -3.82 17.92
C TYR A 108 15.74 -3.67 16.42
N GLU A 109 16.45 -4.62 15.81
CA GLU A 109 16.75 -4.60 14.37
C GLU A 109 15.48 -4.70 13.52
N ARG A 110 14.53 -5.57 13.89
CA ARG A 110 13.20 -5.64 13.24
C ARG A 110 12.45 -4.32 13.31
N ALA A 111 12.45 -3.69 14.49
CA ALA A 111 11.82 -2.38 14.66
C ALA A 111 12.50 -1.30 13.81
N ALA A 112 13.83 -1.30 13.76
CA ALA A 112 14.61 -0.36 12.94
C ALA A 112 14.30 -0.52 11.43
N ARG A 113 14.22 -1.76 10.92
CA ARG A 113 13.81 -2.03 9.52
C ARG A 113 12.41 -1.48 9.21
N ARG A 114 11.45 -1.71 10.10
CA ARG A 114 10.08 -1.17 9.97
C ARG A 114 10.07 0.37 9.92
N LEU A 115 10.84 1.03 10.78
CA LEU A 115 10.95 2.49 10.79
C LEU A 115 11.61 3.03 9.52
N GLN A 116 12.68 2.37 9.05
CA GLN A 116 13.37 2.76 7.83
C GLN A 116 12.46 2.64 6.61
N PHE A 117 11.73 1.52 6.49
CA PHE A 117 10.72 1.35 5.45
C PHE A 117 9.70 2.49 5.44
N GLN A 118 9.12 2.82 6.59
CA GLN A 118 8.12 3.89 6.71
C GLN A 118 8.71 5.28 6.39
N LYS A 119 9.95 5.54 6.80
CA LYS A 119 10.67 6.77 6.46
C LYS A 119 10.84 6.91 4.94
N LEU A 120 11.33 5.87 4.28
CA LEU A 120 11.54 5.87 2.83
C LEU A 120 10.22 6.03 2.06
N LEU A 121 9.15 5.35 2.50
CA LEU A 121 7.85 5.36 1.87
C LEU A 121 7.14 6.72 2.00
N ILE A 122 7.04 7.24 3.23
CA ILE A 122 6.15 8.36 3.56
C ILE A 122 6.89 9.69 3.52
N LYS A 123 8.07 9.75 4.16
CA LYS A 123 8.81 11.00 4.35
C LYS A 123 9.67 11.33 3.13
N ASP A 124 10.49 10.37 2.72
CA ASP A 124 11.49 10.62 1.67
C ASP A 124 10.93 10.34 0.26
N LYS A 125 9.82 9.59 0.17
CA LYS A 125 9.18 9.16 -1.09
C LYS A 125 10.14 8.48 -2.07
N GLN A 126 11.11 7.74 -1.52
CA GLN A 126 12.07 6.95 -2.29
C GLN A 126 11.47 5.56 -2.54
N PHE A 127 10.54 5.47 -3.49
CA PHE A 127 9.66 4.30 -3.62
C PHE A 127 10.39 2.99 -3.94
N ALA A 128 11.36 2.97 -4.84
CA ALA A 128 12.15 1.76 -5.12
C ALA A 128 12.95 1.29 -3.88
N ALA A 129 13.57 2.22 -3.15
CA ALA A 129 14.27 1.91 -1.91
C ALA A 129 13.31 1.44 -0.80
N ALA A 130 12.14 2.06 -0.69
CA ALA A 130 11.09 1.65 0.23
C ALA A 130 10.60 0.24 -0.10
N PHE A 131 10.46 -0.11 -1.39
CA PHE A 131 10.05 -1.44 -1.80
C PHE A 131 11.05 -2.50 -1.32
N ASN A 132 12.35 -2.29 -1.58
CA ASN A 132 13.39 -3.20 -1.11
C ASN A 132 13.42 -3.33 0.42
N ALA A 133 13.33 -2.21 1.15
CA ALA A 133 13.29 -2.24 2.61
C ALA A 133 12.03 -2.96 3.16
N GLY A 134 10.88 -2.81 2.49
CA GLY A 134 9.65 -3.49 2.89
C GLY A 134 9.72 -5.01 2.69
N LYS A 135 10.45 -5.50 1.68
CA LYS A 135 10.68 -6.94 1.49
C LYS A 135 11.41 -7.55 2.68
N GLU A 136 12.41 -6.87 3.23
CA GLU A 136 13.11 -7.33 4.43
C GLU A 136 12.17 -7.39 5.64
N VAL A 137 11.25 -6.42 5.77
CA VAL A 137 10.23 -6.44 6.84
C VAL A 137 9.28 -7.63 6.67
N LEU A 138 8.88 -7.99 5.44
CA LEU A 138 8.06 -9.17 5.20
C LEU A 138 8.82 -10.49 5.39
N ALA A 139 10.15 -10.51 5.24
CA ALA A 139 10.94 -11.68 5.57
C ALA A 139 10.87 -11.99 7.08
N ASP A 140 10.80 -10.96 7.93
CA ASP A 140 10.60 -11.11 9.38
C ASP A 140 9.14 -11.44 9.76
N ASP A 141 8.17 -10.89 9.01
CA ASP A 141 6.75 -10.94 9.30
C ASP A 141 5.92 -10.96 8.00
N PRO A 142 5.73 -12.13 7.37
CA PRO A 142 5.09 -12.24 6.05
C PRO A 142 3.64 -11.77 6.02
N GLY A 143 2.97 -11.77 7.17
CA GLY A 143 1.57 -11.35 7.33
C GLY A 143 1.41 -9.87 7.65
N ASN A 144 2.47 -9.07 7.63
CA ASN A 144 2.39 -7.68 8.03
C ASN A 144 1.58 -6.83 7.02
N LEU A 145 0.29 -6.68 7.29
CA LEU A 145 -0.64 -5.94 6.42
C LEU A 145 -0.17 -4.51 6.11
N LYS A 146 0.38 -3.81 7.09
CA LYS A 146 0.88 -2.44 6.87
C LYS A 146 2.03 -2.42 5.86
N THR A 147 2.92 -3.40 5.94
CA THR A 147 4.01 -3.55 4.97
C THR A 147 3.49 -3.93 3.58
N LEU A 148 2.53 -4.85 3.48
CA LEU A 148 1.90 -5.21 2.20
C LEU A 148 1.25 -4.00 1.52
N LEU A 149 0.48 -3.20 2.27
CA LEU A 149 -0.10 -1.95 1.80
C LEU A 149 0.95 -0.97 1.29
N GLY A 150 2.02 -0.77 2.05
CA GLY A 150 3.10 0.13 1.67
C GLY A 150 3.93 -0.37 0.48
N LEU A 151 4.12 -1.69 0.33
CA LEU A 151 4.81 -2.30 -0.81
C LEU A 151 4.01 -2.17 -2.10
N ALA A 152 2.69 -2.42 -2.05
CA ALA A 152 1.82 -2.19 -3.20
C ALA A 152 1.88 -0.72 -3.67
N TYR A 153 1.81 0.22 -2.72
CA TYR A 153 1.94 1.64 -3.02
C TYR A 153 3.32 2.00 -3.57
N ALA A 154 4.40 1.59 -2.91
CA ALA A 154 5.77 1.85 -3.32
C ALA A 154 6.05 1.33 -4.74
N GLY A 155 5.70 0.07 -5.00
CA GLY A 155 5.96 -0.55 -6.28
C GLY A 155 5.20 0.12 -7.42
N TYR A 156 3.95 0.52 -7.19
CA TYR A 156 3.18 1.27 -8.19
C TYR A 156 3.84 2.62 -8.49
N PHE A 157 4.22 3.39 -7.48
CA PHE A 157 4.83 4.70 -7.73
C PHE A 157 6.27 4.58 -8.29
N ALA A 158 7.02 3.53 -7.97
CA ALA A 158 8.28 3.22 -8.63
C ALA A 158 8.08 2.95 -10.13
N GLN A 159 7.04 2.17 -10.48
CA GLN A 159 6.65 1.94 -11.87
C GLN A 159 6.30 3.23 -12.61
N THR A 160 5.55 4.14 -11.98
CA THR A 160 5.25 5.44 -12.60
C THR A 160 6.48 6.32 -12.82
N ALA A 161 7.56 6.09 -12.05
CA ALA A 161 8.85 6.72 -12.24
C ALA A 161 9.75 6.01 -13.28
N GLY A 162 9.26 4.94 -13.91
CA GLY A 162 9.94 4.20 -14.96
C GLY A 162 10.54 2.85 -14.54
N ASP A 163 10.42 2.46 -13.27
CA ASP A 163 10.93 1.19 -12.76
C ASP A 163 9.84 0.11 -12.77
N SER A 164 9.77 -0.63 -13.88
CA SER A 164 8.78 -1.70 -14.06
C SER A 164 9.23 -3.08 -13.57
N GLU A 165 10.46 -3.23 -13.07
CA GLU A 165 11.02 -4.54 -12.71
C GLU A 165 10.20 -5.23 -11.60
N MET A 166 9.58 -4.42 -10.74
CA MET A 166 8.85 -4.88 -9.56
C MET A 166 7.35 -5.11 -9.79
N ASN A 167 6.83 -4.94 -11.01
CA ASN A 167 5.39 -4.93 -11.27
C ASN A 167 4.67 -6.20 -10.81
N ALA A 168 5.23 -7.37 -11.14
CA ALA A 168 4.62 -8.65 -10.78
C ALA A 168 4.56 -8.86 -9.25
N GLU A 169 5.67 -8.56 -8.54
CA GLU A 169 5.72 -8.63 -7.08
C GLU A 169 4.76 -7.62 -6.43
N THR A 170 4.75 -6.39 -6.93
CA THR A 170 3.85 -5.31 -6.48
C THR A 170 2.39 -5.73 -6.57
N ARG A 171 2.00 -6.34 -7.69
CA ARG A 171 0.65 -6.87 -7.87
C ARG A 171 0.36 -7.98 -6.86
N GLY A 172 1.30 -8.90 -6.64
CA GLY A 172 1.17 -9.94 -5.62
C GLY A 172 0.92 -9.37 -4.23
N TYR A 173 1.63 -8.31 -3.85
CA TYR A 173 1.41 -7.62 -2.57
C TYR A 173 0.06 -6.91 -2.51
N ALA A 174 -0.38 -6.29 -3.61
CA ALA A 174 -1.70 -5.65 -3.67
C ALA A 174 -2.83 -6.66 -3.46
N ILE A 175 -2.76 -7.82 -4.11
CA ILE A 175 -3.75 -8.91 -3.99
C ILE A 175 -3.74 -9.48 -2.57
N ASN A 176 -2.57 -9.78 -2.01
CA ASN A 176 -2.47 -10.29 -0.64
C ASN A 176 -3.05 -9.28 0.38
N ALA A 177 -2.77 -7.99 0.21
CA ALA A 177 -3.36 -6.95 1.06
C ALA A 177 -4.89 -6.92 0.94
N LEU A 178 -5.46 -7.06 -0.26
CA LEU A 178 -6.90 -7.16 -0.48
C LEU A 178 -7.49 -8.37 0.25
N ASP A 179 -6.89 -9.55 0.10
CA ASP A 179 -7.35 -10.79 0.74
C ASP A 179 -7.38 -10.64 2.27
N GLN A 180 -6.35 -10.02 2.86
CA GLN A 180 -6.31 -9.75 4.30
C GLN A 180 -7.38 -8.76 4.75
N LEU A 181 -7.64 -7.70 3.97
CA LEU A 181 -8.68 -6.71 4.28
C LEU A 181 -10.10 -7.28 4.15
N ASP A 182 -10.30 -8.23 3.23
CA ASP A 182 -11.56 -8.96 3.06
C ASP A 182 -11.76 -9.99 4.19
N ALA A 183 -10.68 -10.58 4.70
CA ALA A 183 -10.70 -11.41 5.91
C ALA A 183 -10.93 -10.61 7.21
N GLY A 184 -11.01 -9.28 7.14
CA GLY A 184 -11.29 -8.40 8.28
C GLY A 184 -10.05 -7.96 9.07
N ASN A 185 -8.83 -8.28 8.60
CA ASN A 185 -7.60 -7.78 9.21
C ASN A 185 -7.50 -6.26 9.04
N LYS A 186 -6.81 -5.61 9.98
CA LYS A 186 -6.63 -4.16 10.00
C LYS A 186 -5.17 -3.82 10.31
N PRO A 187 -4.56 -2.88 9.58
CA PRO A 187 -3.21 -2.41 9.92
C PRO A 187 -3.25 -1.57 11.20
N SER A 188 -2.09 -1.29 11.79
CA SER A 188 -1.98 -0.37 12.94
C SER A 188 -2.45 1.04 12.61
N ASP A 189 -2.32 1.43 11.35
CA ASP A 189 -2.77 2.67 10.75
C ASP A 189 -2.85 2.50 9.23
N TRP A 190 -3.58 3.38 8.54
CA TRP A 190 -3.87 3.23 7.12
C TRP A 190 -2.80 3.81 6.19
N GLN A 191 -1.74 4.43 6.70
CA GLN A 191 -0.73 5.08 5.84
C GLN A 191 -0.08 4.07 4.87
N PRO A 192 0.16 4.44 3.60
CA PRO A 192 0.04 5.80 3.02
C PRO A 192 -1.39 6.22 2.64
N PHE A 193 -2.37 5.34 2.80
CA PHE A 193 -3.77 5.62 2.50
C PHE A 193 -4.45 6.41 3.64
N LYS A 194 -5.57 7.04 3.31
CA LYS A 194 -6.35 7.86 4.25
C LYS A 194 -7.29 7.03 5.12
N SER A 195 -7.82 5.94 4.58
CA SER A 195 -8.79 5.07 5.23
C SER A 195 -8.78 3.67 4.60
N ARG A 196 -9.64 2.78 5.10
CA ARG A 196 -9.86 1.45 4.51
C ARG A 196 -10.36 1.55 3.07
N GLU A 197 -11.34 2.41 2.86
CA GLU A 197 -12.00 2.62 1.57
C GLU A 197 -11.01 3.19 0.55
N ASP A 198 -10.18 4.14 0.98
CA ASP A 198 -9.09 4.69 0.16
C ASP A 198 -8.08 3.59 -0.21
N ALA A 199 -7.69 2.74 0.75
CA ALA A 199 -6.80 1.62 0.50
C ALA A 199 -7.40 0.60 -0.49
N LEU A 200 -8.64 0.15 -0.28
CA LEU A 200 -9.32 -0.80 -1.16
C LEU A 200 -9.45 -0.27 -2.59
N GLY A 201 -9.85 1.00 -2.73
CA GLY A 201 -9.93 1.68 -4.01
C GLY A 201 -8.58 1.67 -4.75
N TYR A 202 -7.51 2.11 -4.08
CA TYR A 202 -6.19 2.13 -4.69
C TYR A 202 -5.61 0.74 -4.96
N LEU A 203 -5.79 -0.24 -4.08
CA LEU A 203 -5.25 -1.58 -4.27
C LEU A 203 -5.88 -2.26 -5.49
N HIS A 204 -7.19 -2.13 -5.68
CA HIS A 204 -7.86 -2.61 -6.90
C HIS A 204 -7.36 -1.88 -8.14
N PHE A 205 -7.18 -0.56 -8.06
CA PHE A 205 -6.60 0.20 -9.17
C PHE A 205 -5.19 -0.26 -9.52
N ILE A 206 -4.30 -0.42 -8.52
CA ILE A 206 -2.92 -0.89 -8.71
C ILE A 206 -2.92 -2.29 -9.33
N ALA A 207 -3.72 -3.21 -8.79
CA ALA A 207 -3.80 -4.58 -9.29
C ALA A 207 -4.27 -4.65 -10.75
N GLY A 208 -5.18 -3.76 -11.15
CA GLY A 208 -5.66 -3.61 -12.54
C GLY A 208 -4.66 -2.93 -13.47
N ASP A 209 -4.06 -1.82 -13.06
CA ASP A 209 -3.15 -1.03 -13.90
C ASP A 209 -1.89 -1.82 -14.24
N LEU A 210 -1.36 -2.60 -13.28
CA LEU A 210 -0.18 -3.43 -13.48
C LEU A 210 -0.38 -4.60 -14.45
N VAL A 211 -1.62 -4.99 -14.77
CA VAL A 211 -1.93 -6.05 -15.75
C VAL A 211 -2.60 -5.53 -17.01
N LEU A 212 -2.86 -4.22 -17.10
CA LEU A 212 -3.61 -3.64 -18.21
C LEU A 212 -3.04 -4.02 -19.59
N ARG A 213 -1.71 -4.08 -19.70
CA ARG A 213 -1.03 -4.41 -20.96
C ARG A 213 -1.13 -5.88 -21.34
N ASP A 214 -1.21 -6.76 -20.35
CA ASP A 214 -1.14 -8.21 -20.55
C ASP A 214 -2.53 -8.83 -20.62
N THR A 215 -3.41 -8.43 -19.70
CA THR A 215 -4.77 -8.93 -19.54
C THR A 215 -5.75 -7.77 -19.34
N PRO A 216 -6.07 -6.99 -20.39
CA PRO A 216 -6.95 -5.83 -20.30
C PRO A 216 -8.36 -6.16 -19.81
N ALA A 217 -8.84 -7.40 -20.01
CA ALA A 217 -10.12 -7.87 -19.45
C ALA A 217 -10.12 -7.89 -17.91
N ASP A 218 -9.05 -8.40 -17.29
CA ASP A 218 -8.91 -8.45 -15.82
C ASP A 218 -8.76 -7.05 -15.22
N ALA A 219 -8.13 -6.14 -15.97
CA ALA A 219 -8.00 -4.74 -15.58
C ALA A 219 -9.36 -4.03 -15.50
N LEU A 220 -10.30 -4.33 -16.42
CA LEU A 220 -11.65 -3.75 -16.39
C LEU A 220 -12.36 -4.00 -15.06
N SER A 221 -12.43 -5.27 -14.65
CA SER A 221 -13.10 -5.65 -13.40
C SER A 221 -12.45 -4.97 -12.20
N SER A 222 -11.13 -4.83 -12.22
CA SER A 222 -10.36 -4.22 -11.13
C SER A 222 -10.64 -2.72 -11.04
N PHE A 223 -10.67 -2.00 -12.16
CA PHE A 223 -10.98 -0.57 -12.17
C PHE A 223 -12.43 -0.28 -11.75
N LEU A 224 -13.39 -1.08 -12.22
CA LEU A 224 -14.78 -0.93 -11.78
C LEU A 224 -14.93 -1.17 -10.28
N LYS A 225 -14.24 -2.19 -9.74
CA LYS A 225 -14.24 -2.45 -8.29
C LYS A 225 -13.57 -1.33 -7.50
N ALA A 226 -12.47 -0.78 -7.99
CA ALA A 226 -11.82 0.39 -7.39
C ALA A 226 -12.78 1.59 -7.26
N LEU A 227 -13.58 1.86 -8.30
CA LEU A 227 -14.55 2.96 -8.34
C LEU A 227 -15.78 2.77 -7.45
N GLN A 228 -15.98 1.57 -6.88
CA GLN A 228 -17.05 1.33 -5.90
C GLN A 228 -16.71 1.87 -4.51
N TYR A 229 -15.43 2.10 -4.20
CA TYR A 229 -15.01 2.55 -2.87
C TYR A 229 -15.00 4.08 -2.77
N ASP A 230 -15.47 4.58 -1.63
CA ASP A 230 -15.44 6.01 -1.28
C ASP A 230 -14.03 6.42 -0.84
N GLY A 231 -13.17 6.70 -1.82
CA GLY A 231 -11.78 7.10 -1.59
C GLY A 231 -11.28 8.12 -2.62
N SER A 232 -10.03 8.53 -2.48
CA SER A 232 -9.40 9.51 -3.39
C SER A 232 -9.32 8.99 -4.84
N ILE A 233 -9.47 7.68 -5.05
CA ILE A 233 -9.49 7.07 -6.37
C ILE A 233 -10.65 7.56 -7.24
N LYS A 234 -11.82 7.91 -6.65
CA LYS A 234 -12.97 8.43 -7.40
C LYS A 234 -12.69 9.77 -8.08
N THR A 235 -11.75 10.55 -7.54
CA THR A 235 -11.32 11.82 -8.12
C THR A 235 -9.99 11.72 -8.85
N TYR A 236 -9.41 10.52 -8.96
CA TYR A 236 -8.13 10.34 -9.64
C TYR A 236 -8.35 10.24 -11.16
N PRO A 237 -7.95 11.24 -11.98
CA PRO A 237 -8.31 11.26 -13.39
C PRO A 237 -7.77 10.08 -14.21
N VAL A 238 -6.62 9.54 -13.81
CA VAL A 238 -5.95 8.46 -14.54
C VAL A 238 -6.81 7.19 -14.59
N ILE A 239 -7.55 6.84 -13.52
CA ILE A 239 -8.37 5.63 -13.55
C ILE A 239 -9.43 5.68 -14.65
N TYR A 240 -9.99 6.85 -14.92
CA TYR A 240 -11.00 7.02 -15.97
C TYR A 240 -10.36 6.98 -17.37
N ALA A 241 -9.18 7.56 -17.54
CA ALA A 241 -8.44 7.43 -18.79
C ALA A 241 -8.04 5.97 -19.08
N ARG A 242 -7.69 5.21 -18.03
CA ARG A 242 -7.43 3.77 -18.13
C ARG A 242 -8.69 2.99 -18.47
N LEU A 243 -9.81 3.31 -17.83
CA LEU A 243 -11.11 2.70 -18.11
C LEU A 243 -11.52 2.92 -19.57
N ALA A 244 -11.36 4.14 -20.10
CA ALA A 244 -11.61 4.44 -21.51
C ALA A 244 -10.74 3.58 -22.44
N GLY A 245 -9.42 3.47 -22.15
CA GLY A 245 -8.52 2.62 -22.92
C GLY A 245 -8.91 1.14 -22.89
N VAL A 246 -9.37 0.64 -21.74
CA VAL A 246 -9.84 -0.74 -21.58
C VAL A 246 -11.10 -1.00 -22.40
N TYR A 247 -12.09 -0.10 -22.37
CA TYR A 247 -13.28 -0.22 -23.22
C TYR A 247 -12.92 -0.21 -24.70
N THR A 248 -11.95 0.62 -25.10
CA THR A 248 -11.45 0.66 -26.48
C THR A 248 -10.91 -0.71 -26.91
N ILE A 249 -10.00 -1.28 -26.12
CA ILE A 249 -9.29 -2.53 -26.46
C ILE A 249 -10.22 -3.75 -26.38
N ASN A 250 -11.02 -3.86 -25.32
CA ASN A 250 -11.80 -5.07 -25.05
C ASN A 250 -13.12 -5.12 -25.80
N GLU A 251 -13.78 -3.98 -26.00
CA GLU A 251 -15.15 -3.93 -26.51
C GLU A 251 -15.20 -3.25 -27.89
N TYR A 252 -14.69 -2.03 -28.02
CA TYR A 252 -14.85 -1.23 -29.23
C TYR A 252 -14.10 -1.80 -30.44
N GLU A 253 -12.80 -2.07 -30.31
CA GLU A 253 -11.97 -2.54 -31.42
C GLU A 253 -12.48 -3.87 -32.01
N PRO A 254 -12.81 -4.90 -31.21
CA PRO A 254 -13.39 -6.14 -31.74
C PRO A 254 -14.74 -5.91 -32.44
N LEU A 255 -15.64 -5.11 -31.86
CA LEU A 255 -16.94 -4.82 -32.45
C LEU A 255 -16.82 -4.04 -33.76
N ALA A 256 -15.96 -3.02 -33.79
CA ALA A 256 -15.70 -2.22 -34.98
C ALA A 256 -15.09 -3.07 -36.11
N LYS A 257 -14.16 -3.97 -35.79
CA LYS A 257 -13.57 -4.92 -36.74
C LYS A 257 -14.61 -5.88 -37.30
N ASP A 258 -15.45 -6.47 -36.45
CA ASP A 258 -16.52 -7.38 -36.88
C ASP A 258 -17.54 -6.67 -37.77
N PHE A 259 -17.94 -5.45 -37.39
CA PHE A 259 -18.85 -4.63 -38.18
C PHE A 259 -18.27 -4.31 -39.57
N ALA A 260 -17.01 -3.86 -39.62
CA ALA A 260 -16.35 -3.56 -40.88
C ALA A 260 -16.27 -4.79 -41.80
N ALA A 261 -15.94 -5.96 -41.25
CA ALA A 261 -15.86 -7.21 -42.01
C ALA A 261 -17.22 -7.66 -42.56
N ARG A 262 -18.30 -7.46 -41.80
CA ARG A 262 -19.63 -7.97 -42.15
C ARG A 262 -20.47 -7.00 -42.97
N TYR A 263 -20.36 -5.70 -42.74
CA TYR A 263 -21.34 -4.71 -43.21
C TYR A 263 -20.74 -3.55 -44.02
N SER A 264 -19.41 -3.38 -44.05
CA SER A 264 -18.79 -2.27 -44.81
C SER A 264 -19.10 -2.37 -46.31
N GLY A 265 -19.59 -1.27 -46.89
CA GLY A 265 -19.97 -1.17 -48.30
C GLY A 265 -21.22 -1.97 -48.69
N LYS A 266 -21.99 -2.48 -47.72
CA LYS A 266 -23.25 -3.20 -47.96
C LYS A 266 -24.45 -2.33 -47.62
N GLU A 267 -25.63 -2.74 -48.09
CA GLU A 267 -26.89 -2.12 -47.72
C GLU A 267 -27.13 -2.22 -46.21
N ILE A 268 -27.74 -1.18 -45.65
CA ILE A 268 -28.10 -1.14 -44.23
C ILE A 268 -29.26 -2.11 -44.01
N THR A 269 -29.01 -3.13 -43.19
CA THR A 269 -30.02 -4.09 -42.69
C THR A 269 -30.31 -3.85 -41.21
N PRO A 270 -31.43 -4.38 -40.67
CA PRO A 270 -31.69 -4.35 -39.23
C PRO A 270 -30.55 -4.93 -38.38
N GLU A 271 -29.88 -5.97 -38.86
CA GLU A 271 -28.73 -6.59 -38.19
C GLU A 271 -27.51 -5.66 -38.17
N SER A 272 -27.24 -4.96 -39.28
CA SER A 272 -26.18 -3.95 -39.34
C SER A 272 -26.47 -2.80 -38.37
N GLN A 273 -27.71 -2.32 -38.31
CA GLN A 273 -28.09 -1.26 -37.37
C GLN A 273 -27.93 -1.71 -35.92
N ALA A 274 -28.39 -2.92 -35.57
CA ALA A 274 -28.22 -3.46 -34.22
C ALA A 274 -26.74 -3.66 -33.84
N ALA A 275 -25.88 -4.02 -34.79
CA ALA A 275 -24.44 -4.09 -34.56
C ALA A 275 -23.81 -2.70 -34.34
N LEU A 276 -24.27 -1.69 -35.08
CA LEU A 276 -23.83 -0.31 -34.91
C LEU A 276 -24.28 0.27 -33.56
N ASP A 277 -25.51 -0.01 -33.12
CA ASP A 277 -26.03 0.45 -31.82
C ASP A 277 -25.20 -0.12 -30.66
N LYS A 278 -24.71 -1.36 -30.77
CA LYS A 278 -23.77 -1.94 -29.79
C LYS A 278 -22.45 -1.18 -29.75
N ILE A 279 -21.89 -0.82 -30.92
CA ILE A 279 -20.68 0.00 -30.99
C ILE A 279 -20.91 1.35 -30.32
N TYR A 280 -22.05 2.01 -30.59
CA TYR A 280 -22.37 3.29 -29.98
C TYR A 280 -22.51 3.20 -28.47
N GLY A 281 -23.11 2.14 -27.93
CA GLY A 281 -23.16 1.93 -26.48
C GLY A 281 -21.77 1.87 -25.83
N VAL A 282 -20.78 1.28 -26.50
CA VAL A 282 -19.39 1.25 -26.01
C VAL A 282 -18.71 2.62 -26.18
N VAL A 283 -18.93 3.29 -27.32
CA VAL A 283 -18.41 4.64 -27.57
C VAL A 283 -18.92 5.61 -26.51
N ASP A 284 -20.18 5.50 -26.09
CA ASP A 284 -20.77 6.34 -25.04
C ASP A 284 -20.04 6.15 -23.69
N LYS A 285 -19.65 4.91 -23.33
CA LYS A 285 -18.81 4.63 -22.15
C LYS A 285 -17.40 5.23 -22.27
N ILE A 286 -16.78 5.13 -23.46
CA ILE A 286 -15.45 5.69 -23.72
C ILE A 286 -15.48 7.22 -23.60
N ILE A 287 -16.52 7.86 -24.15
CA ILE A 287 -16.75 9.31 -24.06
C ILE A 287 -16.90 9.73 -22.59
N ASP A 288 -17.77 9.06 -21.82
CA ASP A 288 -17.97 9.38 -20.40
C ASP A 288 -16.64 9.26 -19.62
N ALA A 289 -15.91 8.16 -19.82
CA ALA A 289 -14.65 7.91 -19.11
C ALA A 289 -13.56 8.95 -19.46
N TYR A 290 -13.34 9.28 -20.74
CA TYR A 290 -12.40 10.34 -21.09
C TYR A 290 -12.87 11.73 -20.63
N ALA A 291 -14.17 12.02 -20.69
CA ALA A 291 -14.71 13.28 -20.17
C ALA A 291 -14.44 13.44 -18.67
N ARG A 292 -14.61 12.37 -17.87
CA ARG A 292 -14.23 12.37 -16.45
C ARG A 292 -12.74 12.59 -16.24
N ALA A 293 -11.90 11.91 -17.03
CA ALA A 293 -10.45 12.10 -16.94
C ALA A 293 -10.04 13.56 -17.19
N VAL A 294 -10.59 14.18 -18.25
CA VAL A 294 -10.33 15.59 -18.59
C VAL A 294 -10.89 16.54 -17.53
N ALA A 295 -12.13 16.32 -17.07
CA ALA A 295 -12.76 17.17 -16.06
C ALA A 295 -12.04 17.11 -14.71
N LEU A 296 -11.69 15.90 -14.24
CA LEU A 296 -11.04 15.71 -12.93
C LEU A 296 -9.56 16.09 -12.93
N SER A 297 -8.89 16.08 -14.09
CA SER A 297 -7.49 16.51 -14.17
C SER A 297 -7.30 18.02 -13.96
N GLY A 298 -8.36 18.82 -14.16
CA GLY A 298 -8.34 20.26 -13.96
C GLY A 298 -7.14 20.93 -14.65
N ASP A 299 -6.57 21.92 -13.97
CA ASP A 299 -5.34 22.62 -14.38
C ASP A 299 -4.13 22.16 -13.56
N GLU A 300 -4.15 20.94 -13.01
CA GLU A 300 -3.05 20.44 -12.20
C GLU A 300 -1.79 20.23 -13.06
N PRO A 301 -0.62 20.81 -12.68
CA PRO A 301 0.60 20.76 -13.51
C PRO A 301 1.05 19.34 -13.88
N GLN A 302 0.80 18.37 -13.01
CA GLN A 302 1.16 16.97 -13.23
C GLN A 302 0.37 16.30 -14.36
N TYR A 303 -0.79 16.84 -14.74
CA TYR A 303 -1.63 16.28 -15.79
C TYR A 303 -1.62 17.09 -17.09
N THR A 304 -1.00 18.26 -17.14
CA THR A 304 -1.05 19.16 -18.32
C THR A 304 -0.74 18.45 -19.64
N SER A 305 0.31 17.62 -19.68
CA SER A 305 0.70 16.90 -20.90
C SER A 305 -0.28 15.81 -21.30
N VAL A 306 -0.77 15.02 -20.34
CA VAL A 306 -1.66 13.88 -20.59
C VAL A 306 -3.10 14.31 -20.82
N ARG A 307 -3.54 15.41 -20.20
CA ARG A 307 -4.89 15.98 -20.35
C ARG A 307 -5.18 16.36 -21.80
N SER A 308 -4.24 17.00 -22.49
CA SER A 308 -4.40 17.35 -23.91
C SER A 308 -4.62 16.12 -24.77
N ARG A 309 -3.87 15.04 -24.51
CA ARG A 309 -4.06 13.76 -25.20
C ARG A 309 -5.43 13.16 -24.90
N TRP A 310 -5.89 13.17 -23.64
CA TRP A 310 -7.22 12.67 -23.30
C TRP A 310 -8.34 13.48 -23.95
N LEU A 311 -8.19 14.81 -24.03
CA LEU A 311 -9.14 15.68 -24.71
C LEU A 311 -9.19 15.42 -26.22
N GLU A 312 -8.04 15.17 -26.85
CA GLU A 312 -7.97 14.81 -28.26
C GLU A 312 -8.72 13.49 -28.54
N GLN A 313 -8.46 12.45 -27.72
CA GLN A 313 -9.16 11.17 -27.83
C GLN A 313 -10.67 11.33 -27.62
N LEU A 314 -11.07 12.05 -26.55
CA LEU A 314 -12.47 12.38 -26.29
C LEU A 314 -13.13 13.06 -27.48
N THR A 315 -12.49 14.08 -28.05
CA THR A 315 -13.01 14.85 -29.18
C THR A 315 -13.22 13.95 -30.40
N GLY A 316 -12.31 13.01 -30.66
CA GLY A 316 -12.43 12.04 -31.74
C GLY A 316 -13.68 11.18 -31.59
N PHE A 317 -13.81 10.48 -30.45
CA PHE A 317 -14.98 9.63 -30.18
C PHE A 317 -16.29 10.42 -30.13
N TYR A 318 -16.27 11.62 -29.55
CA TYR A 318 -17.43 12.50 -29.48
C TYR A 318 -17.94 12.87 -30.88
N LYS A 319 -17.04 13.27 -31.79
CA LYS A 319 -17.37 13.60 -33.18
C LYS A 319 -17.99 12.43 -33.93
N THR A 320 -17.48 11.21 -33.74
CA THR A 320 -18.06 9.99 -34.33
C THR A 320 -19.52 9.81 -33.90
N ARG A 321 -19.86 10.18 -32.67
CA ARG A 321 -21.21 10.04 -32.11
C ARG A 321 -22.13 11.24 -32.42
N HIS A 322 -21.57 12.41 -32.74
CA HIS A 322 -22.27 13.69 -32.86
C HIS A 322 -22.04 14.38 -34.21
N ASN A 323 -22.25 13.66 -35.32
CA ASN A 323 -22.24 14.23 -36.68
C ASN A 323 -20.98 15.06 -37.01
N ASN A 324 -19.82 14.63 -36.50
CA ASN A 324 -18.54 15.32 -36.66
C ASN A 324 -18.45 16.73 -36.04
N THR A 325 -19.36 17.08 -35.13
CA THR A 325 -19.34 18.35 -34.38
C THR A 325 -18.80 18.16 -32.97
N THR A 326 -18.45 19.28 -32.32
CA THR A 326 -18.10 19.35 -30.90
C THR A 326 -19.20 20.01 -30.08
N ASP A 327 -20.37 20.23 -30.68
CA ASP A 327 -21.48 20.92 -30.02
C ASP A 327 -21.93 20.10 -28.81
N GLY A 328 -22.00 20.75 -27.65
CA GLY A 328 -22.34 20.11 -26.38
C GLY A 328 -21.17 19.46 -25.62
N LEU A 329 -19.96 19.39 -26.20
CA LEU A 329 -18.79 18.81 -25.54
C LEU A 329 -18.42 19.55 -24.24
N ASP A 330 -18.47 20.89 -24.24
CA ASP A 330 -18.22 21.69 -23.03
C ASP A 330 -19.27 21.44 -21.94
N ALA A 331 -20.53 21.27 -22.33
CA ALA A 331 -21.61 20.95 -21.40
C ALA A 331 -21.45 19.53 -20.82
N LEU A 332 -20.97 18.58 -21.63
CA LEU A 332 -20.61 17.24 -21.15
C LEU A 332 -19.49 17.34 -20.10
N LEU A 333 -18.38 18.02 -20.41
CA LEU A 333 -17.25 18.17 -19.48
C LEU A 333 -17.68 18.82 -18.16
N ALA A 334 -18.56 19.82 -18.21
CA ALA A 334 -19.06 20.50 -17.02
C ALA A 334 -19.95 19.62 -16.12
N GLY A 335 -20.64 18.62 -16.67
CA GLY A 335 -21.64 17.82 -15.95
C GLY A 335 -21.29 16.35 -15.70
N VAL A 336 -20.25 15.82 -16.35
CA VAL A 336 -19.98 14.36 -16.36
C VAL A 336 -19.73 13.78 -14.97
N THR A 337 -19.04 14.50 -14.08
CA THR A 337 -18.71 14.01 -12.73
C THR A 337 -19.91 13.93 -11.80
N ALA A 338 -21.00 14.62 -12.11
CA ALA A 338 -22.25 14.58 -11.33
C ALA A 338 -23.13 13.36 -11.65
N LYS A 339 -22.84 12.67 -12.77
CA LYS A 339 -23.61 11.50 -13.20
C LYS A 339 -22.96 10.21 -12.68
N PRO A 340 -23.73 9.15 -12.39
CA PRO A 340 -23.19 7.80 -12.24
C PRO A 340 -22.43 7.37 -13.49
N LEU A 341 -21.49 6.43 -13.34
CA LEU A 341 -20.88 5.77 -14.49
C LEU A 341 -21.95 4.97 -15.27
N PRO A 342 -21.93 5.01 -16.61
CA PRO A 342 -22.91 4.36 -17.46
C PRO A 342 -22.81 2.83 -17.50
#